data_AF-A0A820DW81-F1
#
_entry.id   AF-A0A820DW81-F1
#
_cell.length_a   1.000
_cell.length_b   1.000
_cell.length_c   1.000
_cell.angle_alpha   90.00
_cell.angle_beta   90.00
_cell.angle_gamma   90.00
#
_symmetry.space_group_name_H-M   'P 1'
#
loop_
_entity.id
_entity.type
_entity.pdbx_description
1 polymer ?
#
loop_
_entity_poly.entity_id
_entity_poly.type
_entity_poly.pdbx_seq_one_letter_code
_entity_poly.pdbx_strand_id
1 'polypeptide(L)'
;DPRQLLHPTNSQGNLCGSEEYANQPYVYFFDWTKCIKSFNVPSNILKGRPFVFPTIQVCVEQCPTVTSYYKFENYHANRVCTYDVAQSNHNDEELVKAGKCASYIIASKPLFGRCVSQHIQNLTNSIIQAPDRNESDTTVWEPES
;
A
#
# COMPACT_ATOMS: atom_id res chain seq x y z
N ASP A 1 -17.47 6.68 -5.28
CA ASP A 1 -16.97 7.02 -6.62
C ASP A 1 -16.43 5.74 -7.26
N PRO A 2 -16.99 5.26 -8.39
CA PRO A 2 -16.55 4.02 -9.05
C PRO A 2 -15.05 4.00 -9.40
N ARG A 3 -14.41 5.17 -9.55
CA ARG A 3 -12.97 5.27 -9.85
C ARG A 3 -12.08 4.70 -8.75
N GLN A 4 -12.57 4.65 -7.50
CA GLN A 4 -11.86 4.02 -6.38
C GLN A 4 -11.69 2.50 -6.54
N LEU A 5 -12.50 1.86 -7.40
CA LEU A 5 -12.34 0.44 -7.73
C LEU A 5 -11.13 0.20 -8.64
N LEU A 6 -10.77 1.20 -9.44
CA LEU A 6 -9.71 1.11 -10.44
C LEU A 6 -8.39 1.68 -9.92
N HIS A 7 -8.46 2.76 -9.13
CA HIS A 7 -7.30 3.51 -8.69
C HIS A 7 -7.07 3.34 -7.19
N PRO A 8 -5.86 2.95 -6.77
CA PRO A 8 -5.53 2.88 -5.36
C PRO A 8 -5.44 4.28 -4.75
N THR A 9 -5.81 4.39 -3.49
CA THR A 9 -5.85 5.66 -2.75
C THR A 9 -4.66 5.77 -1.79
N ASN A 10 -4.01 6.94 -1.76
CA ASN A 10 -2.92 7.24 -0.84
C ASN A 10 -3.42 7.73 0.54
N SER A 11 -2.53 8.07 1.47
CA SER A 11 -2.90 8.49 2.84
C SER A 11 -3.65 9.84 2.92
N GLN A 12 -3.58 10.66 1.88
CA GLN A 12 -4.28 11.95 1.80
C GLN A 12 -5.65 11.82 1.11
N GLY A 13 -6.02 10.63 0.65
CA GLY A 13 -7.28 10.41 -0.07
C GLY A 13 -7.17 10.60 -1.59
N ASN A 14 -5.96 10.83 -2.12
CA ASN A 14 -5.78 11.06 -3.55
C ASN A 14 -5.76 9.73 -4.31
N LEU A 15 -6.39 9.71 -5.48
CA LEU A 15 -6.41 8.57 -6.39
C LEU A 15 -5.13 8.54 -7.23
N CYS A 16 -4.28 7.57 -7.00
CA CYS A 16 -3.05 7.40 -7.77
C CYS A 16 -3.38 6.95 -9.21
N GLY A 17 -2.81 7.62 -10.20
CA GLY A 17 -3.09 7.37 -11.62
C GLY A 17 -4.33 8.10 -12.14
N SER A 18 -4.84 9.09 -11.40
CA SER A 18 -5.99 9.90 -11.79
C SER A 18 -5.76 11.38 -11.45
N GLU A 19 -6.35 12.27 -12.25
CA GLU A 19 -6.32 13.72 -12.03
C GLU A 19 -4.89 14.26 -11.84
N GLU A 20 -4.61 14.94 -10.72
CA GLU A 20 -3.30 15.50 -10.38
C GLU A 20 -2.19 14.42 -10.28
N TYR A 21 -2.56 13.17 -10.03
CA TYR A 21 -1.65 12.03 -9.89
C TYR A 21 -1.69 11.09 -11.10
N ALA A 22 -2.14 11.56 -12.27
CA ALA A 22 -2.24 10.75 -13.50
C ALA A 22 -0.95 10.00 -13.86
N ASN A 23 0.21 10.63 -13.63
CA ASN A 23 1.53 10.04 -13.90
C ASN A 23 2.08 9.21 -12.73
N GLN A 24 1.38 9.11 -11.61
CA GLN A 24 1.82 8.38 -10.43
C GLN A 24 0.81 7.29 -10.07
N PRO A 25 0.73 6.20 -10.87
CA PRO A 25 -0.33 5.20 -10.74
C PRO A 25 -0.16 4.25 -9.55
N TYR A 26 1.00 4.25 -8.90
CA TYR A 26 1.31 3.26 -7.86
C TYR A 26 1.28 3.85 -6.46
N VAL A 27 0.76 3.10 -5.48
CA VAL A 27 0.91 3.42 -4.06
C VAL A 27 2.18 2.77 -3.50
N TYR A 28 3.04 3.59 -2.91
CA TYR A 28 4.17 3.18 -2.09
C TYR A 28 3.86 3.32 -0.60
N PHE A 29 4.33 2.38 0.22
CA PHE A 29 4.17 2.38 1.67
C PHE A 29 5.50 2.68 2.35
N PHE A 30 5.54 3.65 3.25
CA PHE A 30 6.77 4.02 3.98
C PHE A 30 7.30 2.89 4.86
N ASP A 31 6.40 2.04 5.35
CA ASP A 31 6.75 0.92 6.22
C ASP A 31 5.85 -0.28 5.93
N TRP A 32 6.42 -1.30 5.30
CA TRP A 32 5.77 -2.57 4.97
C TRP A 32 5.48 -3.42 6.19
N THR A 33 6.25 -3.29 7.27
CA THR A 33 6.08 -4.15 8.45
C THR A 33 4.76 -3.85 9.17
N LYS A 34 4.33 -2.59 9.11
CA LYS A 34 3.03 -2.14 9.60
C LYS A 34 1.87 -2.73 8.81
N CYS A 35 2.11 -3.09 7.54
CA CYS A 35 1.13 -3.75 6.70
C CYS A 35 0.84 -5.17 7.21
N ILE A 36 1.90 -5.96 7.44
CA ILE A 36 1.81 -7.34 7.95
C ILE A 36 1.19 -7.39 9.35
N LYS A 37 1.60 -6.48 10.25
CA LYS A 37 1.00 -6.39 11.59
C LYS A 37 -0.50 -6.16 11.54
N SER A 38 -0.98 -5.41 10.56
CA SER A 38 -2.41 -5.11 10.40
C SER A 38 -3.20 -6.32 9.87
N PHE A 39 -2.62 -7.14 8.99
CA PHE A 39 -3.27 -8.39 8.53
C PHE A 39 -3.41 -9.45 9.62
N ASN A 40 -2.51 -9.45 10.61
CA ASN A 40 -2.59 -10.36 11.74
C ASN A 40 -3.61 -9.93 12.81
N VAL A 41 -4.33 -8.82 12.60
CA VAL A 41 -5.43 -8.41 13.48
C VAL A 41 -6.71 -9.09 13.00
N PRO A 42 -7.32 -9.98 13.81
CA PRO A 42 -8.60 -10.59 13.49
C PRO A 42 -9.68 -9.55 13.14
N SER A 43 -10.41 -9.76 12.05
CA SER A 43 -11.43 -8.81 11.56
C SER A 43 -12.55 -8.54 12.57
N ASN A 44 -12.84 -9.49 13.46
CA ASN A 44 -13.79 -9.34 14.58
C ASN A 44 -13.32 -8.32 15.65
N ILE A 45 -12.00 -8.09 15.79
CA ILE A 45 -11.45 -7.07 16.69
C ILE A 45 -11.62 -5.67 16.10
N LEU A 46 -11.66 -5.55 14.77
CA LEU A 46 -11.85 -4.26 14.11
C LEU A 46 -13.26 -3.69 14.35
N LYS A 47 -14.25 -4.46 14.83
CA LYS A 47 -15.62 -3.98 15.17
C LYS A 47 -16.21 -3.02 14.11
N GLY A 48 -16.02 -3.34 12.82
CA GLY A 48 -16.48 -2.49 11.71
C GLY A 48 -15.71 -1.17 11.51
N ARG A 49 -14.58 -0.96 12.21
CA ARG A 49 -13.68 0.17 11.97
C ARG A 49 -12.98 -0.05 10.63
N PRO A 50 -12.82 1.02 9.82
CA PRO A 50 -12.08 0.94 8.57
C PRO A 50 -10.66 0.44 8.87
N PHE A 51 -10.17 -0.40 7.98
CA PHE A 51 -8.81 -0.89 8.03
C PHE A 51 -7.85 0.27 7.75
N VAL A 52 -7.37 0.91 8.81
CA VAL A 52 -6.41 2.01 8.71
C VAL A 52 -5.01 1.42 8.77
N PHE A 53 -4.33 1.37 7.63
CA PHE A 53 -2.90 1.06 7.61
C PHE A 53 -2.14 2.17 8.34
N PRO A 54 -1.39 1.88 9.42
CA PRO A 54 -0.73 2.91 10.24
C PRO A 54 0.60 3.40 9.61
N THR A 55 0.64 3.46 8.28
CA THR A 55 1.82 3.83 7.50
C THR A 55 1.45 4.84 6.43
N ILE A 56 2.36 5.79 6.20
CA ILE A 56 2.19 6.80 5.16
C ILE A 56 2.24 6.10 3.80
N GLN A 57 1.26 6.44 2.97
CA GLN A 57 1.11 5.98 1.60
C GLN A 57 1.17 7.19 0.68
N VAL A 58 2.00 7.12 -0.36
CA VAL A 58 2.14 8.15 -1.40
C VAL A 58 2.02 7.54 -2.78
N CYS A 59 1.60 8.33 -3.75
CA CYS A 59 1.60 7.97 -5.16
C CYS A 59 3.02 8.12 -5.71
N VAL A 60 3.47 7.15 -6.50
CA VAL A 60 4.76 7.16 -7.18
C VAL A 60 4.58 6.77 -8.65
N GLU A 61 5.44 7.31 -9.51
CA GLU A 61 5.46 7.00 -10.94
C GLU A 61 5.91 5.57 -11.20
N GLN A 62 6.93 5.11 -10.46
CA GLN A 62 7.49 3.77 -10.60
C GLN A 62 7.77 3.19 -9.22
N CYS A 63 7.62 1.86 -9.13
CA CYS A 63 8.02 1.15 -7.93
C CYS A 63 9.55 1.09 -7.82
N PRO A 64 10.13 1.31 -6.63
CA PRO A 64 11.57 1.29 -6.47
C PRO A 64 12.19 -0.02 -6.92
N THR A 65 13.32 0.07 -7.63
CA THR A 65 14.11 -1.08 -8.10
C THR A 65 15.30 -1.40 -7.20
N VAL A 66 15.60 -0.51 -6.25
CA VAL A 66 16.70 -0.65 -5.30
C VAL A 66 16.20 -0.79 -3.87
N THR A 67 16.99 -1.48 -3.06
CA THR A 67 16.81 -1.51 -1.60
C THR A 67 17.88 -0.65 -0.97
N SER A 68 17.49 0.26 -0.09
CA SER A 68 18.43 1.13 0.63
C SER A 68 17.87 1.56 1.98
N TYR A 69 18.74 2.05 2.85
CA TYR A 69 18.41 2.56 4.17
C TYR A 69 18.96 3.98 4.29
N TYR A 70 18.28 4.86 5.02
CA TYR A 70 18.59 6.30 5.02
C TYR A 70 20.01 6.70 5.40
N LYS A 71 20.78 5.79 6.03
CA LYS A 71 22.19 5.99 6.36
C LYS A 71 23.16 5.57 5.26
N PHE A 72 22.68 5.07 4.12
CA PHE A 72 23.52 4.63 2.99
C PHE A 72 23.50 5.64 1.85
N GLU A 73 24.62 5.73 1.12
CA GLU A 73 24.85 6.77 0.10
C GLU A 73 23.80 6.79 -1.02
N ASN A 74 23.28 5.62 -1.42
CA ASN A 74 22.30 5.50 -2.50
C ASN A 74 20.86 5.83 -2.10
N TYR A 75 20.60 6.12 -0.82
CA TYR A 75 19.25 6.41 -0.33
C TYR A 75 18.70 7.70 -0.94
N HIS A 76 19.48 8.79 -0.89
CA HIS A 76 19.01 10.12 -1.26
C HIS A 76 18.43 10.17 -2.68
N ALA A 77 19.11 9.51 -3.62
CA ALA A 77 18.71 9.46 -5.02
C ALA A 77 17.42 8.66 -5.26
N ASN A 78 17.07 7.74 -4.35
CA ASN A 78 15.96 6.80 -4.51
C ASN A 78 14.87 6.97 -3.44
N ARG A 79 15.02 7.94 -2.54
CA ARG A 79 14.11 8.16 -1.41
C ARG A 79 12.70 8.43 -1.88
N VAL A 80 11.75 7.98 -1.07
CA VAL A 80 10.34 8.28 -1.26
C VAL A 80 9.90 9.11 -0.05
N CYS A 81 9.37 10.30 -0.34
CA CYS A 81 8.98 11.30 0.65
C CYS A 81 7.55 11.78 0.42
N THR A 82 7.02 12.54 1.38
CA THR A 82 5.76 13.26 1.24
C THR A 82 5.92 14.42 0.24
N TYR A 83 4.81 14.86 -0.36
CA TYR A 83 4.83 15.81 -1.47
C TYR A 83 5.37 17.20 -1.11
N ASP A 84 5.46 17.54 0.18
CA ASP A 84 6.03 18.80 0.68
C ASP A 84 7.57 18.79 0.79
N VAL A 85 8.22 17.65 0.51
CA VAL A 85 9.67 17.52 0.56
C VAL A 85 10.27 17.72 -0.84
N ALA A 86 11.07 18.76 -0.99
CA ALA A 86 11.83 18.99 -2.22
C ALA A 86 13.02 18.01 -2.33
N GLN A 87 13.27 17.51 -3.56
CA GLN A 87 14.36 16.57 -3.82
C GLN A 87 15.75 17.17 -3.58
N SER A 88 15.90 18.50 -3.53
CA SER A 88 17.14 19.20 -3.18
C SER A 88 17.43 19.27 -1.68
N ASN A 89 16.50 18.87 -0.81
CA ASN A 89 16.74 18.88 0.64
C ASN A 89 17.66 17.71 1.01
N HIS A 90 18.89 17.97 1.44
CA HIS A 90 19.88 16.94 1.75
C HIS A 90 19.83 16.41 3.20
N ASN A 91 18.90 16.86 4.04
CA ASN A 91 18.83 16.41 5.43
C ASN A 91 17.96 15.14 5.59
N ASP A 92 18.43 14.04 5.00
CA ASP A 92 17.71 12.76 4.99
C ASP A 92 17.36 12.24 6.40
N GLU A 93 18.27 12.40 7.36
CA GLU A 93 18.05 11.94 8.74
C GLU A 93 16.93 12.72 9.44
N GLU A 94 16.89 14.04 9.29
CA GLU A 94 15.83 14.87 9.87
C GLU A 94 14.47 14.55 9.24
N LEU A 95 14.43 14.41 7.92
CA LEU A 95 13.19 14.10 7.19
C LEU A 95 12.64 12.72 7.57
N VAL A 96 13.50 11.73 7.73
CA VAL A 96 13.10 10.40 8.21
C VAL A 96 12.59 10.45 9.64
N LYS A 97 13.29 11.14 10.55
CA LYS A 97 12.85 11.30 11.95
C LYS A 97 11.51 12.05 12.07
N ALA A 98 11.29 13.02 11.19
CA ALA A 98 10.03 13.76 11.09
C ALA A 98 8.90 12.96 10.42
N GLY A 99 9.16 11.75 9.92
CA GLY A 99 8.18 10.93 9.20
C GLY A 99 7.83 11.48 7.81
N LYS A 100 8.67 12.34 7.25
CA LYS A 100 8.49 12.96 5.93
C LYS A 100 9.08 12.12 4.80
N CYS A 101 10.05 11.25 5.10
CA CYS A 101 10.56 10.26 4.16
C CYS A 101 10.56 8.85 4.77
N ALA A 102 10.45 7.84 3.91
CA ALA A 102 10.54 6.44 4.32
C ALA A 102 11.94 6.13 4.87
N SER A 103 12.07 5.51 6.05
CA SER A 103 13.40 5.21 6.64
C SER A 103 14.21 4.21 5.82
N TYR A 104 13.53 3.43 4.99
CA TYR A 104 14.14 2.49 4.06
C TYR A 104 13.31 2.44 2.77
N ILE A 105 13.97 2.03 1.70
CA ILE A 105 13.38 1.76 0.40
C ILE A 105 13.54 0.26 0.16
N ILE A 106 12.48 -0.42 -0.28
CA ILE A 106 12.54 -1.84 -0.66
C ILE A 106 12.27 -1.97 -2.15
N ALA A 107 13.16 -2.69 -2.84
CA ALA A 107 12.94 -3.10 -4.22
C ALA A 107 11.62 -3.88 -4.34
N SER A 108 10.74 -3.42 -5.23
CA SER A 108 9.36 -3.88 -5.32
C SER A 108 8.87 -3.93 -6.76
N LYS A 109 7.77 -4.66 -6.97
CA LYS A 109 7.10 -4.74 -8.26
C LYS A 109 5.66 -4.23 -8.13
N PRO A 110 5.12 -3.60 -9.18
CA PRO A 110 3.70 -3.28 -9.22
C PRO A 110 2.82 -4.53 -9.10
N LEU A 111 1.83 -4.50 -8.21
CA LEU A 111 0.78 -5.50 -8.06
C LEU A 111 -0.52 -4.77 -7.67
N PHE A 112 -1.54 -4.84 -8.53
CA PHE A 112 -2.83 -4.13 -8.36
C PHE A 112 -2.68 -2.64 -7.99
N GLY A 113 -1.81 -1.91 -8.70
CA GLY A 113 -1.57 -0.49 -8.46
C GLY A 113 -0.78 -0.19 -7.17
N ARG A 114 -0.23 -1.20 -6.50
CA ARG A 114 0.60 -1.03 -5.30
C ARG A 114 1.99 -1.54 -5.59
N CYS A 115 3.01 -0.84 -5.14
CA CYS A 115 4.34 -1.42 -5.08
C CYS A 115 4.29 -2.54 -4.04
N VAL A 116 4.77 -3.74 -4.33
CA VAL A 116 4.81 -4.85 -3.36
C VAL A 116 6.17 -5.54 -3.45
N SER A 117 6.84 -5.68 -2.32
CA SER A 117 8.12 -6.40 -2.26
C SER A 117 7.90 -7.87 -2.64
N GLN A 118 8.81 -8.44 -3.44
CA GLN A 118 8.76 -9.85 -3.82
C GLN A 118 8.78 -10.79 -2.60
N HIS A 119 9.43 -10.39 -1.51
CA HIS A 119 9.48 -11.19 -0.28
C HIS A 119 8.10 -11.28 0.41
N ILE A 120 7.21 -10.33 0.12
CA ILE A 120 5.84 -10.27 0.67
C ILE A 120 4.83 -10.95 -0.27
N GLN A 121 5.17 -11.16 -1.55
CA GLN A 121 4.26 -11.80 -2.52
C GLN A 121 3.88 -13.24 -2.14
N ASN A 122 4.74 -13.94 -1.39
CA ASN A 122 4.45 -15.27 -0.86
C ASN A 122 3.28 -15.26 0.15
N LEU A 123 3.01 -14.13 0.82
CA LEU A 123 1.88 -13.96 1.72
C LEU A 123 0.58 -13.66 0.96
N THR A 124 0.65 -13.00 -0.21
CA THR A 124 -0.54 -12.68 -1.01
C THR A 124 -1.08 -13.88 -1.76
N ASN A 125 -0.23 -14.84 -2.16
CA ASN A 125 -0.70 -16.10 -2.78
C ASN A 125 -1.63 -16.88 -1.85
N SER A 126 -1.39 -16.83 -0.54
CA SER A 126 -2.26 -17.44 0.48
C SER A 126 -3.62 -16.75 0.62
N ILE A 127 -3.71 -15.45 0.26
CA ILE A 127 -4.95 -14.66 0.30
C ILE A 127 -5.74 -14.84 -1.01
N ILE A 128 -5.04 -14.89 -2.16
CA ILE A 128 -5.66 -15.16 -3.47
C ILE A 128 -6.17 -16.60 -3.56
N GLN A 129 -5.56 -17.54 -2.83
CA GLN A 129 -6.01 -18.93 -2.69
C GLN A 129 -6.92 -19.17 -1.47
N ALA A 130 -7.47 -18.13 -0.83
CA ALA A 130 -8.60 -18.38 0.06
C ALA A 130 -9.72 -18.96 -0.80
N PRO A 131 -10.13 -20.24 -0.63
CA PRO A 131 -11.24 -20.77 -1.39
C PRO A 131 -12.45 -19.88 -1.12
N ASP A 132 -13.14 -19.48 -2.19
CA ASP A 132 -14.49 -18.95 -2.13
C ASP A 132 -15.27 -19.81 -1.14
N ARG A 133 -15.65 -19.25 0.01
CA ARG A 133 -16.63 -19.91 0.86
C ARG A 133 -17.96 -19.82 0.15
N ASN A 134 -18.23 -20.83 -0.68
CA ASN A 134 -19.49 -21.24 -1.27
C ASN A 134 -20.64 -20.22 -1.16
N GLU A 135 -20.87 -19.54 -2.27
CA GLU A 135 -22.22 -19.27 -2.73
C GLU A 135 -22.91 -20.62 -3.03
N SER A 136 -23.73 -21.11 -2.10
CA SER A 136 -24.89 -22.00 -2.33
C SER A 136 -25.43 -22.53 -0.99
N ASP A 137 -26.54 -21.96 -0.51
CA ASP A 137 -27.76 -22.71 -0.17
C ASP A 137 -28.89 -21.74 0.24
N THR A 138 -29.50 -21.07 -0.73
CA THR A 138 -30.88 -20.56 -0.56
C THR A 138 -31.82 -21.64 -1.03
N THR A 139 -32.29 -22.47 -0.10
CA THR A 139 -33.47 -23.32 -0.31
C THR A 139 -34.69 -22.42 -0.45
N VAL A 140 -35.15 -22.26 -1.69
CA VAL A 140 -36.49 -21.76 -2.01
C VAL A 140 -37.48 -22.85 -1.59
N TRP A 141 -38.33 -22.54 -0.62
CA TRP A 141 -39.50 -23.37 -0.30
C TRP A 141 -40.65 -22.96 -1.24
N GLU A 142 -40.92 -23.77 -2.26
CA GLU A 142 -42.21 -23.79 -2.95
C GLU A 142 -43.15 -24.79 -2.24
N PRO A 143 -44.39 -24.41 -1.90
CA PRO A 143 -45.44 -25.38 -1.62
C PRO A 143 -46.24 -25.66 -2.90
N GLU A 144 -46.22 -26.91 -3.36
CA GLU A 144 -47.19 -27.43 -4.33
C GLU A 144 -48.46 -27.96 -3.62
N SER A 145 -49.59 -27.74 -4.32
CA SER A 145 -50.97 -28.23 -4.17
C SER A 145 -51.81 -27.73 -2.99
#